data_AF-A0A1X7HFW2-F1
#
_entry.id   AF-A0A1X7HFW2-F1
#
_cell.length_a   1.000
_cell.length_b   1.000
_cell.length_c   1.000
_cell.angle_alpha   90.00
_cell.angle_beta   90.00
_cell.angle_gamma   90.00
#
_symmetry.space_group_name_H-M   'P 1'
#
loop_
_entity.id
_entity.type
_entity.pdbx_description
1 polymer ?
#
loop_
_entity_poly.entity_id
_entity_poly.type
_entity_poly.pdbx_seq_one_letter_code
_entity_poly.pdbx_strand_id
1 'polypeptide(L)' 'MKKRFSTEKADWSDIREKQYRQDCLDIVLQFGDILKKIDDKVYLIRNDEQIEILKPDKQKSFWYETWLKIKDYYGV' A
#
# COMPACT_ATOMS: atom_id res chain seq x y z
N MET A 1 -17.70 -13.99 32.45
CA MET A 1 -16.98 -12.89 31.76
C MET A 1 -16.42 -13.44 30.44
N LYS A 2 -17.12 -13.26 29.31
CA LYS A 2 -16.67 -13.75 27.99
C LYS A 2 -15.53 -12.85 27.50
N LYS A 3 -14.30 -13.36 27.52
CA LYS A 3 -13.12 -12.68 26.97
C LYS A 3 -13.36 -12.35 25.50
N ARG A 4 -13.38 -11.06 25.18
CA ARG A 4 -13.46 -10.52 23.81
C ARG A 4 -12.08 -10.69 23.16
N PHE A 5 -11.82 -11.84 22.56
CA PHE A 5 -10.56 -12.15 21.84
C PHE A 5 -10.51 -11.59 20.40
N SER A 6 -11.42 -10.68 20.04
CA SER A 6 -11.56 -10.20 18.67
C SER A 6 -10.91 -8.84 18.41
N THR A 7 -10.47 -8.12 19.44
CA THR A 7 -9.89 -6.77 19.29
C THR A 7 -8.43 -6.81 18.86
N GLU A 8 -7.62 -7.71 19.42
CA GLU A 8 -6.18 -7.74 19.12
C GLU A 8 -5.91 -7.98 17.63
N LYS A 9 -6.59 -8.95 16.99
CA LYS A 9 -6.39 -9.26 15.57
C LYS A 9 -6.76 -8.11 14.62
N ALA A 10 -7.71 -7.26 15.01
CA ALA A 10 -8.11 -6.11 14.22
C ALA A 10 -7.01 -5.04 14.24
N ASP A 11 -6.45 -4.76 15.43
CA ASP A 11 -5.32 -3.83 15.59
C ASP A 11 -4.10 -4.27 14.77
N TRP A 12 -3.78 -5.57 14.74
CA TRP A 12 -2.69 -6.09 13.91
C TRP A 12 -2.90 -5.86 12.40
N SER A 13 -4.14 -5.88 11.93
CA SER A 13 -4.47 -5.65 10.52
C SER A 13 -4.25 -4.19 10.12
N ASP A 14 -4.65 -3.26 10.98
CA ASP A 14 -4.49 -1.82 10.73
C ASP A 14 -3.02 -1.38 10.83
N ILE A 15 -2.25 -1.99 11.74
CA ILE A 15 -0.80 -1.75 11.83
C ILE A 15 -0.09 -2.23 10.57
N ARG A 16 -0.47 -3.39 10.01
CA ARG A 16 0.14 -3.91 8.78
C ARG A 16 -0.17 -3.06 7.55
N GLU A 17 -1.39 -2.57 7.39
CA GLU A 17 -1.72 -1.66 6.28
C GLU A 17 -0.90 -0.37 6.32
N LYS A 18 -0.63 0.17 7.53
CA LYS A 18 0.29 1.30 7.68
C LYS A 18 1.73 0.93 7.32
N GLN A 19 2.17 -0.27 7.69
CA GLN A 19 3.50 -0.75 7.32
C GLN A 19 3.65 -0.90 5.81
N TYR A 20 2.69 -1.54 5.14
CA TYR A 20 2.72 -1.67 3.68
C TYR A 20 2.74 -0.33 2.98
N ARG A 21 2.00 0.66 3.49
CA ARG A 21 2.08 2.03 2.97
C ARG A 21 3.49 2.60 3.08
N GLN A 22 4.15 2.43 4.23
CA GLN A 22 5.50 2.92 4.43
C GLN A 22 6.48 2.20 3.49
N ASP A 23 6.40 0.86 3.42
CA ASP A 23 7.24 0.05 2.54
C ASP A 23 7.08 0.45 1.07
N CYS A 24 5.85 0.74 0.63
CA CYS A 24 5.58 1.25 -0.71
C CYS A 24 6.31 2.57 -0.97
N LEU A 25 6.24 3.51 -0.02
CA LEU A 25 6.88 4.82 -0.12
C LEU A 25 8.40 4.69 -0.14
N ASP A 26 8.95 3.82 0.70
CA ASP A 26 10.39 3.59 0.79
C ASP A 26 10.92 2.97 -0.51
N ILE A 27 10.20 2.01 -1.11
CA ILE A 27 10.58 1.42 -2.41
C ILE A 27 10.57 2.49 -3.50
N VAL A 28 9.47 3.23 -3.71
CA VAL A 28 9.44 4.23 -4.80
C VAL A 28 10.49 5.32 -4.62
N LEU A 29 10.78 5.70 -3.37
CA LEU A 29 11.78 6.72 -3.05
C LEU A 29 13.19 6.24 -3.40
N GLN A 30 13.50 4.94 -3.25
CA GLN A 30 14.78 4.37 -3.69
C GLN A 30 15.00 4.51 -5.20
N PHE A 31 13.91 4.49 -5.99
CA PHE A 31 13.97 4.68 -7.44
C PHE A 31 13.81 6.14 -7.87
N GLY A 32 13.62 7.07 -6.93
CA GLY A 32 13.40 8.50 -7.20
C GLY A 32 11.99 8.83 -7.68
N ASP A 33 11.06 7.89 -7.56
CA ASP A 33 9.67 8.05 -7.98
C ASP A 33 8.77 8.46 -6.81
N ILE A 34 7.58 8.97 -7.11
CA ILE A 34 6.61 9.43 -6.11
C ILE A 34 5.33 8.62 -6.20
N LEU A 35 4.86 8.10 -5.07
CA LEU A 35 3.57 7.42 -5.01
C LEU A 35 2.46 8.39 -4.58
N LYS A 36 1.39 8.47 -5.37
CA LYS A 36 0.24 9.33 -5.11
C LYS A 36 -1.04 8.51 -5.11
N LYS A 37 -1.77 8.56 -3.99
CA LYS A 37 -3.13 8.02 -3.90
C LYS A 37 -4.11 9.11 -4.32
N ILE A 38 -4.93 8.84 -5.33
CA ILE A 38 -6.05 9.69 -5.75
C ILE A 38 -7.29 8.82 -5.67
N ASP A 39 -8.23 9.19 -4.79
CA ASP A 39 -9.41 8.39 -4.47
C ASP A 39 -9.06 6.95 -4.10
N ASP A 40 -9.55 5.99 -4.88
CA ASP A 40 -9.31 4.54 -4.73
C ASP A 40 -8.27 4.01 -5.73
N LYS A 41 -7.41 4.89 -6.26
CA LYS A 41 -6.35 4.52 -7.20
C LYS A 41 -4.98 4.95 -6.72
N VAL A 42 -3.98 4.13 -7.05
CA VAL A 42 -2.58 4.45 -6.79
C VAL A 42 -1.88 4.75 -8.10
N TYR A 43 -1.27 5.93 -8.12
CA TYR A 43 -0.46 6.42 -9.22
C TYR A 43 0.99 6.51 -8.79
N LEU A 44 1.88 6.10 -9.69
CA LEU A 44 3.30 6.35 -9.60
C LEU A 44 3.62 7.54 -10.49
N ILE A 45 4.30 8.54 -9.96
CA ILE A 45 4.79 9.69 -10.70
C ILE A 45 6.28 9.48 -10.91
N ARG A 46 6.67 9.36 -12.18
CA ARG A 46 8.04 9.14 -12.62
C ARG A 46 8.36 10.13 -13.74
N ASN A 47 9.35 11.00 -13.56
CA ASN A 47 9.74 11.99 -14.59
C ASN A 47 8.54 12.77 -15.17
N ASP A 48 7.63 13.25 -14.31
CA ASP A 48 6.36 13.92 -14.69
C ASP A 48 5.33 13.05 -15.42
N GLU A 49 5.60 11.76 -15.66
CA GLU A 49 4.62 10.79 -16.14
C GLU A 49 3.84 10.18 -14.97
N GLN A 50 2.51 10.17 -15.08
CA GLN A 50 1.63 9.55 -14.11
C GLN A 50 1.23 8.15 -14.60
N ILE A 51 1.79 7.12 -13.97
CA ILE A 51 1.55 5.72 -14.28
C ILE A 51 0.53 5.16 -13.29
N GLU A 52 -0.60 4.63 -13.78
CA GLU A 52 -1.57 3.93 -12.94
C GLU A 52 -1.01 2.55 -12.57
N ILE A 53 -0.72 2.33 -11.29
CA ILE A 53 -0.14 1.06 -10.80
C ILE A 53 -1.24 0.05 -10.50
N LEU A 54 -2.28 0.49 -9.79
CA LEU A 54 -3.35 -0.38 -9.33
C LEU A 54 -4.61 0.42 -9.01
N LYS A 55 -5.76 -0.23 -9.23
CA LYS A 55 -7.04 0.09 -8.63
C LYS A 55 -7.40 -1.03 -7.64
N PRO A 56 -7.10 -0.88 -6.34
CA PRO A 56 -7.41 -1.93 -5.36
C PRO A 56 -8.91 -2.19 -5.27
N ASP A 57 -9.31 -3.46 -5.34
CA ASP A 57 -10.73 -3.85 -5.29
C ASP A 57 -11.29 -3.80 -3.84
N LYS A 58 -10.41 -3.81 -2.83
CA LYS A 58 -10.77 -3.85 -1.42
C LYS A 58 -9.99 -2.83 -0.60
N GLN A 59 -10.71 -1.91 0.05
CA GLN A 59 -10.09 -0.88 0.92
C GLN A 59 -9.28 -1.46 2.09
N LYS A 60 -9.62 -2.65 2.59
CA LYS A 60 -8.93 -3.30 3.73
C LYS A 60 -7.55 -3.87 3.38
N SER A 61 -7.27 -4.10 2.09
CA SER A 61 -6.01 -4.63 1.58
C SER A 61 -5.37 -3.67 0.58
N PHE A 62 -5.75 -2.38 0.65
CA PHE A 62 -5.36 -1.38 -0.33
C PHE A 62 -3.84 -1.27 -0.45
N TRP A 63 -3.15 -1.09 0.68
CA TRP A 63 -1.70 -0.94 0.67
C TRP A 63 -0.98 -2.26 0.49
N TYR A 64 -1.53 -3.36 0.99
CA TYR A 64 -0.99 -4.69 0.70
C TYR A 64 -0.96 -5.00 -0.81
N GLU A 65 -2.06 -4.79 -1.51
CA GLU A 65 -2.13 -5.04 -2.96
C GLU A 65 -1.23 -4.07 -3.74
N THR A 66 -1.19 -2.81 -3.30
CA THR A 66 -0.28 -1.79 -3.85
C THR A 66 1.18 -2.19 -3.67
N TRP A 67 1.54 -2.70 -2.49
CA TRP A 67 2.90 -3.14 -2.17
C TRP A 67 3.33 -4.30 -3.06
N LEU A 68 2.46 -5.31 -3.23
CA LEU A 68 2.72 -6.41 -4.17
C LEU A 68 2.96 -5.91 -5.59
N LYS A 69 2.15 -4.96 -6.07
CA LYS A 69 2.32 -4.38 -7.41
C LYS A 69 3.57 -3.55 -7.58
N ILE A 70 3.93 -2.75 -6.57
CA ILE A 70 5.17 -1.97 -6.58
C ILE A 70 6.37 -2.91 -6.61
N LYS A 71 6.36 -3.96 -5.77
CA LYS A 71 7.41 -4.98 -5.77
C LYS A 71 7.56 -5.66 -7.14
N ASP A 72 6.45 -6.07 -7.74
CA ASP A 72 6.41 -6.65 -9.09
C ASP A 72 6.93 -5.67 -10.16
N TYR A 73 6.54 -4.39 -10.08
CA TYR A 73 6.96 -3.34 -11.01
C TYR A 73 8.46 -3.04 -10.95
N TYR A 74 9.05 -3.02 -9.74
CA TYR A 74 10.49 -2.75 -9.55
C TYR A 74 11.35 -4.01 -9.50
N GLY A 75 10.76 -5.20 -9.45
CA GLY A 75 11.48 -6.48 -9.35
C GLY A 75 12.13 -6.74 -7.98
N VAL A 76 11.50 -6.31 -6.89
CA VAL A 76 11.97 -6.44 -5.48
C VAL A 76 11.21 -7.54 -4.73
#